data_AF-A0A7V8FFE9-F1
#
_entry.id   AF-A0A7V8FFE9-F1
#
_cell.length_a   1.000
_cell.length_b   1.000
_cell.length_c   1.000
_cell.angle_alpha   90.00
_cell.angle_beta   90.00
_cell.angle_gamma   90.00
#
_symmetry.space_group_name_H-M   'P 1'
#
loop_
_entity.id
_entity.type
_entity.pdbx_description
1 polymer ?
#
loop_
_entity_poly.entity_id
_entity_poly.type
_entity_poly.pdbx_seq_one_letter_code
_entity_poly.pdbx_strand_id
1 'polypeptide(L)'
;MPGGGQDASELPYGNIVALNEHAAVLHYTELGRKAPQPLRSFLIDAGASAHGYASDITRTYAAHGHDEFAAMIEAVDAAQQQMCAAVRAGFDYKHLHIDAHLSLMGVLKDFGVITVSPQTALETGVSAAFFPHGIGHLIGLQVHDVAGFAAGEHGGRVERPAGHPYLRMTRALEPGMVVTIEPGLYFIDMLLDEVKAAGHGDSINWDRVDFFRPYGGIRIEDEVLCTEGEADNLTRPEFAAANG
;
A
#
# COMPACT_ATOMS: atom_id res chain seq x y z
N MET A 1 1.24 29.74 4.57
CA MET A 1 1.89 28.43 4.52
C MET A 1 3.18 28.60 3.75
N PRO A 2 4.36 28.59 4.38
CA PRO A 2 5.55 28.29 3.60
C PRO A 2 5.36 26.84 3.10
N GLY A 3 5.44 26.62 1.79
CA GLY A 3 5.56 25.24 1.26
C GLY A 3 6.74 24.54 1.94
N GLY A 4 6.78 23.20 1.90
CA GLY A 4 7.66 22.32 2.69
C GLY A 4 9.19 22.56 2.61
N GLY A 5 9.65 23.68 2.05
CA GLY A 5 11.03 24.12 2.06
C GLY A 5 11.93 23.35 1.12
N GLN A 6 11.37 22.39 0.37
CA GLN A 6 12.08 21.46 -0.51
C GLN A 6 11.56 21.58 -1.94
N ASP A 7 12.47 21.51 -2.90
CA ASP A 7 12.16 21.34 -4.32
C ASP A 7 12.16 19.87 -4.76
N ALA A 8 11.75 19.61 -6.01
CA ALA A 8 11.60 18.26 -6.54
C ALA A 8 12.89 17.43 -6.56
N SER A 9 14.06 18.05 -6.52
CA SER A 9 15.37 17.38 -6.47
C SER A 9 15.84 17.08 -5.04
N GLU A 10 15.20 17.68 -4.04
CA GLU A 10 15.49 17.48 -2.61
C GLU A 10 14.57 16.42 -1.98
N LEU A 11 13.50 16.04 -2.68
CA LEU A 11 12.60 14.97 -2.25
C LEU A 11 13.31 13.60 -2.31
N PRO A 12 12.99 12.67 -1.38
CA PRO A 12 13.65 11.37 -1.31
C PRO A 12 13.32 10.46 -2.52
N TYR A 13 12.24 10.73 -3.24
CA TYR A 13 11.83 10.07 -4.48
C TYR A 13 10.92 10.99 -5.30
N GLY A 14 10.65 10.59 -6.55
CA GLY A 14 9.69 11.31 -7.40
C GLY A 14 8.26 11.00 -6.98
N ASN A 15 7.55 12.00 -6.48
CA ASN A 15 6.16 11.85 -6.02
C ASN A 15 5.24 11.27 -7.09
N ILE A 16 4.31 10.42 -6.66
CA ILE A 16 3.17 9.99 -7.49
C ILE A 16 1.99 10.90 -7.15
N VAL A 17 1.47 11.58 -8.17
CA VAL A 17 0.30 12.46 -8.04
C VAL A 17 -0.72 12.02 -9.08
N ALA A 18 -1.57 11.08 -8.69
CA ALA A 18 -2.44 10.35 -9.60
C ALA A 18 -3.92 10.69 -9.39
N LEU A 19 -4.63 10.99 -10.47
CA LEU A 19 -6.08 11.24 -10.46
C LEU A 19 -6.80 10.12 -11.23
N ASN A 20 -7.96 9.71 -10.73
CA ASN A 20 -8.82 8.70 -11.35
C ASN A 20 -8.04 7.40 -11.71
N GLU A 21 -8.15 6.92 -12.94
CA GLU A 21 -7.54 5.68 -13.44
C GLU A 21 -6.02 5.64 -13.25
N HIS A 22 -5.34 6.80 -13.19
CA HIS A 22 -3.90 6.84 -12.98
C HIS A 22 -3.48 6.29 -11.61
N ALA A 23 -4.40 6.23 -10.63
CA ALA A 23 -4.11 5.62 -9.32
C ALA A 23 -3.88 4.10 -9.43
N ALA A 24 -4.23 3.46 -10.55
CA ALA A 24 -3.88 2.06 -10.84
C ALA A 24 -2.42 1.88 -11.31
N VAL A 25 -1.73 2.96 -11.70
CA VAL A 25 -0.36 2.89 -12.23
C VAL A 25 0.61 3.07 -11.08
N LEU A 26 1.16 1.96 -10.59
CA LEU A 26 1.99 1.92 -9.36
C LEU A 26 3.20 2.86 -9.39
N HIS A 27 3.82 3.08 -10.55
CA HIS A 27 4.93 4.01 -10.75
C HIS A 27 4.53 5.14 -11.71
N TYR A 28 3.41 5.82 -11.42
CA TYR A 28 2.94 6.93 -12.24
C TYR A 28 3.79 8.19 -12.03
N THR A 29 4.56 8.56 -13.05
CA THR A 29 5.49 9.72 -13.01
C THR A 29 5.01 10.93 -13.82
N GLU A 30 3.94 10.78 -14.58
CA GLU A 30 3.43 11.84 -15.45
C GLU A 30 2.64 12.87 -14.64
N LEU A 31 2.80 14.17 -14.95
CA LEU A 31 2.07 15.25 -14.27
C LEU A 31 1.13 15.93 -15.27
N GLY A 32 -0.06 15.34 -15.41
CA GLY A 32 -1.12 15.90 -16.24
C GLY A 32 -1.44 17.35 -15.86
N ARG A 33 -1.40 18.25 -16.84
CA ARG A 33 -1.63 19.70 -16.61
C ARG A 33 -3.11 20.09 -16.59
N LYS A 34 -4.01 19.14 -16.83
CA LYS A 34 -5.46 19.35 -16.85
C LYS A 34 -6.10 18.32 -15.93
N ALA A 35 -6.95 18.78 -15.02
CA ALA A 35 -7.75 17.89 -14.19
C ALA A 35 -8.72 17.08 -15.06
N PRO A 36 -8.91 15.77 -14.78
CA PRO A 36 -9.92 14.97 -15.46
C PRO A 36 -11.32 15.48 -15.13
N GLN A 37 -12.25 15.22 -16.05
CA GLN A 37 -13.67 15.54 -15.89
C GLN A 37 -14.50 14.31 -16.27
N PRO A 38 -15.24 13.70 -15.33
CA PRO A 38 -15.35 14.07 -13.91
C PRO A 38 -14.09 13.72 -13.09
N LEU A 39 -13.87 14.45 -12.00
CA LEU A 39 -12.91 14.08 -10.96
C LEU A 39 -13.56 13.05 -10.02
N ARG A 40 -12.89 11.92 -9.78
CA ARG A 40 -13.42 10.76 -9.03
C ARG A 40 -12.56 10.40 -7.84
N SER A 41 -11.25 10.28 -8.04
CA SER A 41 -10.29 9.89 -7.01
C SER A 41 -8.96 10.64 -7.14
N PHE A 42 -8.22 10.65 -6.04
CA PHE A 42 -6.88 11.18 -5.96
C PHE A 42 -6.03 10.27 -5.08
N LEU A 43 -4.90 9.80 -5.62
CA LEU A 43 -3.87 9.10 -4.86
C LEU A 43 -2.60 9.95 -4.92
N ILE A 44 -2.02 10.21 -3.75
CA ILE A 44 -0.72 10.86 -3.62
C ILE A 44 0.20 9.99 -2.79
N ASP A 45 1.36 9.70 -3.35
CA ASP A 45 2.49 9.09 -2.66
C ASP A 45 3.64 10.10 -2.73
N ALA A 46 3.96 10.65 -1.58
CA ALA A 46 4.91 11.73 -1.45
C ALA A 46 5.60 11.74 -0.10
N GLY A 47 6.89 12.02 -0.14
CA GLY A 47 7.76 12.09 1.02
C GLY A 47 8.37 13.47 1.22
N ALA A 48 9.21 13.56 2.24
CA ALA A 48 10.10 14.68 2.52
C ALA A 48 11.46 14.14 2.99
N SER A 49 12.48 14.99 2.97
CA SER A 49 13.78 14.64 3.57
C SER A 49 14.11 15.51 4.77
N ALA A 50 14.62 14.92 5.84
CA ALA A 50 15.13 15.64 6.99
C ALA A 50 16.48 15.05 7.43
N HIS A 51 17.54 15.87 7.39
CA HIS A 51 18.89 15.45 7.76
C HIS A 51 19.39 14.18 7.04
N GLY A 52 18.92 13.94 5.81
CA GLY A 52 19.25 12.76 5.01
C GLY A 52 18.35 11.55 5.24
N TYR A 53 17.43 11.60 6.21
CA TYR A 53 16.37 10.59 6.36
C TYR A 53 15.19 10.93 5.45
N ALA A 54 14.56 9.89 4.90
CA ALA A 54 13.37 10.00 4.06
C ALA A 54 12.10 9.80 4.90
N SER A 55 11.01 10.44 4.48
CA SER A 55 9.66 9.96 4.73
C SER A 55 9.03 9.41 3.47
N ASP A 56 8.07 8.51 3.62
CA ASP A 56 7.35 7.83 2.53
C ASP A 56 5.89 7.62 2.96
N ILE A 57 4.98 8.39 2.37
CA ILE A 57 3.59 8.46 2.82
C ILE A 57 2.66 8.50 1.61
N THR A 58 1.72 7.57 1.61
CA THR A 58 0.65 7.49 0.62
C THR A 58 -0.72 7.71 1.23
N ARG A 59 -1.57 8.49 0.55
CA ARG A 59 -3.00 8.65 0.86
C ARG A 59 -3.84 8.61 -0.40
N THR A 60 -5.04 8.04 -0.27
CA THR A 60 -6.06 8.02 -1.31
C THR A 60 -7.32 8.73 -0.84
N TYR A 61 -7.95 9.49 -1.73
CA TYR A 61 -9.15 10.28 -1.47
C TYR A 61 -10.19 10.05 -2.57
N ALA A 62 -11.46 10.07 -2.19
CA ALA A 62 -12.59 10.11 -3.11
C ALA A 62 -13.09 11.55 -3.28
N ALA A 63 -13.53 11.91 -4.49
CA ALA A 63 -14.25 13.15 -4.71
C ALA A 63 -15.68 13.09 -4.13
N HIS A 64 -16.29 14.24 -3.87
CA HIS A 64 -17.65 14.32 -3.34
C HIS A 64 -18.67 13.58 -4.23
N GLY A 65 -19.55 12.78 -3.62
CA GLY A 65 -20.57 11.99 -4.33
C GLY A 65 -20.08 10.62 -4.83
N HIS A 66 -18.86 10.22 -4.44
CA HIS A 66 -18.29 8.90 -4.69
C HIS A 66 -18.24 8.05 -3.42
N ASP A 67 -19.35 8.03 -2.69
CA ASP A 67 -19.45 7.52 -1.31
C ASP A 67 -19.07 6.04 -1.19
N GLU A 68 -19.36 5.22 -2.20
CA GLU A 68 -19.01 3.80 -2.18
C GLU A 68 -17.50 3.56 -2.33
N PHE A 69 -16.81 4.38 -3.11
CA PHE A 69 -15.34 4.34 -3.17
C PHE A 69 -14.72 4.92 -1.91
N ALA A 70 -15.32 5.98 -1.34
CA ALA A 70 -14.91 6.53 -0.04
C ALA A 70 -15.00 5.47 1.07
N ALA A 71 -16.10 4.71 1.13
CA ALA A 71 -16.26 3.62 2.09
C ALA A 71 -15.21 2.51 1.90
N MET A 72 -14.80 2.22 0.66
CA MET A 72 -13.71 1.26 0.41
C MET A 72 -12.37 1.79 0.92
N ILE A 73 -12.08 3.08 0.72
CA ILE A 73 -10.88 3.73 1.28
C ILE A 73 -10.89 3.61 2.81
N GLU A 74 -12.02 3.88 3.47
CA GLU A 74 -12.16 3.76 4.93
C GLU A 74 -11.94 2.31 5.41
N ALA A 75 -12.43 1.32 4.67
CA ALA A 75 -12.21 -0.10 5.00
C ALA A 75 -10.72 -0.49 4.85
N VAL A 76 -10.05 -0.01 3.80
CA VAL A 76 -8.59 -0.20 3.62
C VAL A 76 -7.82 0.52 4.73
N ASP A 77 -8.24 1.72 5.12
CA ASP A 77 -7.62 2.50 6.21
C ASP A 77 -7.71 1.76 7.54
N ALA A 78 -8.89 1.24 7.88
CA ALA A 78 -9.09 0.45 9.10
C ALA A 78 -8.22 -0.82 9.11
N ALA A 79 -8.14 -1.52 7.97
CA ALA A 79 -7.27 -2.68 7.83
C ALA A 79 -5.79 -2.31 7.97
N GLN A 80 -5.37 -1.19 7.36
CA GLN A 80 -4.00 -0.68 7.44
C GLN A 80 -3.59 -0.33 8.87
N GLN A 81 -4.47 0.32 9.64
CA GLN A 81 -4.19 0.64 11.04
C GLN A 81 -4.00 -0.62 11.91
N GLN A 82 -4.74 -1.69 11.63
CA GLN A 82 -4.53 -2.99 12.29
C GLN A 82 -3.16 -3.57 11.95
N MET A 83 -2.72 -3.44 10.69
CA MET A 83 -1.39 -3.88 10.26
C MET A 83 -0.27 -3.05 10.91
N CYS A 84 -0.44 -1.72 11.04
CA CYS A 84 0.48 -0.86 11.79
C CYS A 84 0.59 -1.31 13.25
N ALA A 85 -0.54 -1.63 13.89
CA ALA A 85 -0.55 -2.09 15.28
C ALA A 85 0.19 -3.43 15.48
N ALA A 86 0.40 -4.22 14.42
CA ALA A 86 1.17 -5.46 14.44
C ALA A 86 2.70 -5.23 14.33
N VAL A 87 3.16 -4.01 14.05
CA VAL A 87 4.58 -3.68 13.94
C VAL A 87 5.24 -3.67 15.33
N ARG A 88 5.59 -4.88 15.82
CA ARG A 88 6.14 -5.10 17.16
C ARG A 88 7.29 -6.09 17.11
N ALA A 89 8.12 -6.04 18.15
CA ALA A 89 9.27 -6.93 18.30
C ALA A 89 8.88 -8.41 18.13
N GLY A 90 9.61 -9.12 17.27
CA GLY A 90 9.47 -10.54 17.00
C GLY A 90 8.41 -10.91 15.96
N PHE A 91 7.60 -9.97 15.47
CA PHE A 91 6.58 -10.29 14.46
C PHE A 91 7.23 -10.58 13.10
N ASP A 92 6.81 -11.65 12.42
CA ASP A 92 7.33 -12.02 11.10
C ASP A 92 6.71 -11.14 10.01
N TYR A 93 7.55 -10.32 9.35
CA TYR A 93 7.09 -9.41 8.30
C TYR A 93 6.47 -10.14 7.09
N LYS A 94 6.88 -11.39 6.82
CA LYS A 94 6.24 -12.21 5.78
C LYS A 94 4.82 -12.58 6.18
N HIS A 95 4.59 -12.88 7.46
CA HIS A 95 3.24 -13.18 7.95
C HIS A 95 2.36 -11.93 7.85
N LEU A 96 2.89 -10.76 8.21
CA LEU A 96 2.19 -9.48 8.03
C LEU A 96 1.76 -9.26 6.58
N HIS A 97 2.62 -9.59 5.62
CA HIS A 97 2.28 -9.52 4.20
C HIS A 97 1.13 -10.46 3.81
N ILE A 98 1.14 -11.70 4.29
CA ILE A 98 0.04 -12.65 4.05
C ILE A 98 -1.26 -12.18 4.70
N ASP A 99 -1.20 -11.68 5.94
CA ASP A 99 -2.36 -11.14 6.65
C ASP A 99 -2.94 -9.93 5.91
N ALA A 100 -2.09 -9.11 5.28
CA ALA A 100 -2.53 -8.01 4.43
C ALA A 100 -3.31 -8.51 3.22
N HIS A 101 -2.84 -9.54 2.51
CA HIS A 101 -3.62 -10.15 1.42
C HIS A 101 -4.98 -10.64 1.92
N LEU A 102 -5.03 -11.36 3.04
CA LEU A 102 -6.29 -11.90 3.58
C LEU A 102 -7.25 -10.79 3.99
N SER A 103 -6.77 -9.76 4.67
CA SER A 103 -7.57 -8.61 5.12
C SER A 103 -8.13 -7.82 3.94
N LEU A 104 -7.28 -7.48 2.96
CA LEU A 104 -7.69 -6.75 1.76
C LEU A 104 -8.65 -7.54 0.88
N MET A 105 -8.49 -8.86 0.78
CA MET A 105 -9.47 -9.70 0.08
C MET A 105 -10.79 -9.80 0.86
N GLY A 106 -10.76 -9.71 2.19
CA GLY A 106 -11.96 -9.51 3.01
C GLY A 106 -12.71 -8.25 2.59
N VAL A 107 -12.00 -7.12 2.48
CA VAL A 107 -12.58 -5.86 1.97
C VAL A 107 -13.19 -6.06 0.58
N LEU A 108 -12.45 -6.61 -0.38
CA LEU A 108 -13.01 -6.84 -1.73
C LEU A 108 -14.24 -7.75 -1.73
N LYS A 109 -14.30 -8.74 -0.83
CA LYS A 109 -15.47 -9.61 -0.67
C LYS A 109 -16.67 -8.84 -0.15
N ASP A 110 -16.48 -7.99 0.87
CA ASP A 110 -17.55 -7.19 1.47
C ASP A 110 -18.13 -6.17 0.47
N PHE A 111 -17.29 -5.63 -0.42
CA PHE A 111 -17.70 -4.76 -1.52
C PHE A 111 -18.19 -5.52 -2.77
N GLY A 112 -18.26 -6.86 -2.70
CA GLY A 112 -18.78 -7.74 -3.73
C GLY A 112 -17.90 -7.85 -5.00
N VAL A 113 -16.64 -7.43 -4.94
CA VAL A 113 -15.68 -7.48 -6.05
C VAL A 113 -15.18 -8.91 -6.29
N ILE A 114 -14.99 -9.70 -5.22
CA ILE A 114 -14.67 -11.13 -5.33
C ILE A 114 -15.80 -11.99 -4.76
N THR A 115 -16.02 -13.15 -5.35
CA THR A 115 -17.09 -14.10 -4.96
C THR A 115 -16.58 -15.22 -4.04
N VAL A 116 -15.27 -15.49 -4.08
CA VAL A 116 -14.60 -16.53 -3.30
C VAL A 116 -14.21 -16.06 -1.89
N SER A 117 -13.66 -16.96 -1.06
CA SER A 117 -13.12 -16.58 0.24
C SER A 117 -11.75 -15.87 0.09
N PRO A 118 -11.32 -15.05 1.06
CA PRO A 118 -9.98 -14.45 1.06
C PRO A 118 -8.87 -15.50 0.93
N GLN A 119 -9.03 -16.63 1.62
CA GLN A 119 -8.11 -17.76 1.55
C GLN A 119 -8.01 -18.32 0.13
N THR A 120 -9.15 -18.55 -0.53
CA THR A 120 -9.19 -19.01 -1.92
C THR A 120 -8.57 -17.99 -2.87
N ALA A 121 -8.82 -16.70 -2.66
CA ALA A 121 -8.23 -15.64 -3.48
C ALA A 121 -6.69 -15.57 -3.32
N LEU A 122 -6.16 -15.84 -2.13
CA LEU A 122 -4.73 -15.96 -1.90
C LEU A 122 -4.14 -17.19 -2.62
N GLU A 123 -4.71 -18.37 -2.39
CA GLU A 123 -4.20 -19.64 -2.94
C GLU A 123 -4.24 -19.73 -4.47
N THR A 124 -5.22 -19.08 -5.10
CA THR A 124 -5.40 -19.05 -6.57
C THR A 124 -4.67 -17.91 -7.25
N GLY A 125 -4.00 -17.02 -6.50
CA GLY A 125 -3.30 -15.86 -7.05
C GLY A 125 -4.19 -14.67 -7.42
N VAL A 126 -5.52 -14.76 -7.25
CA VAL A 126 -6.46 -13.64 -7.47
C VAL A 126 -6.07 -12.44 -6.60
N SER A 127 -5.66 -12.67 -5.36
CA SER A 127 -5.27 -11.58 -4.45
C SER A 127 -4.07 -10.76 -4.95
N ALA A 128 -3.13 -11.41 -5.64
CA ALA A 128 -1.94 -10.74 -6.19
C ALA A 128 -2.28 -9.83 -7.38
N ALA A 129 -3.42 -10.03 -8.04
CA ALA A 129 -3.87 -9.13 -9.10
C ALA A 129 -4.42 -7.80 -8.56
N PHE A 130 -5.00 -7.80 -7.37
CA PHE A 130 -5.52 -6.60 -6.71
C PHE A 130 -4.52 -5.96 -5.75
N PHE A 131 -3.60 -6.74 -5.17
CA PHE A 131 -2.50 -6.27 -4.31
C PHE A 131 -1.16 -6.84 -4.82
N PRO A 132 -0.54 -6.20 -5.83
CA PRO A 132 0.59 -6.77 -6.57
C PRO A 132 1.98 -6.44 -6.01
N HIS A 133 2.08 -5.69 -4.91
CA HIS A 133 3.36 -5.26 -4.34
C HIS A 133 3.54 -5.78 -2.89
N GLY A 134 4.73 -5.53 -2.32
CA GLY A 134 4.98 -5.85 -0.92
C GLY A 134 4.17 -4.96 0.02
N ILE A 135 3.95 -5.42 1.26
CA ILE A 135 3.22 -4.65 2.30
C ILE A 135 4.00 -3.44 2.84
N GLY A 136 5.25 -3.30 2.42
CA GLY A 136 6.14 -2.21 2.81
C GLY A 136 7.60 -2.66 2.85
N HIS A 137 8.41 -1.83 3.49
CA HIS A 137 9.87 -1.99 3.56
C HIS A 137 10.45 -1.24 4.76
N LEU A 138 11.73 -1.48 5.04
CA LEU A 138 12.50 -0.59 5.91
C LEU A 138 12.62 0.79 5.27
N ILE A 139 12.60 1.83 6.11
CA ILE A 139 12.82 3.22 5.70
C ILE A 139 13.79 3.90 6.68
N GLY A 140 14.62 4.78 6.14
CA GLY A 140 15.65 5.48 6.90
C GLY A 140 16.42 6.46 6.04
N LEU A 141 17.73 6.26 5.90
CA LEU A 141 18.57 7.08 5.01
C LEU A 141 18.24 6.88 3.52
N GLN A 142 17.59 5.77 3.18
CA GLN A 142 17.05 5.48 1.86
C GLN A 142 15.57 5.14 2.01
N VAL A 143 14.76 5.46 0.99
CA VAL A 143 13.32 5.14 0.94
C VAL A 143 13.12 3.63 1.11
N HIS A 144 13.68 2.86 0.18
CA HIS A 144 13.87 1.42 0.33
C HIS A 144 15.20 1.18 1.05
N ASP A 145 15.19 1.16 2.39
CA ASP A 145 16.42 1.01 3.17
C ASP A 145 17.03 -0.40 3.04
N VAL A 146 18.32 -0.49 3.37
CA VAL A 146 19.13 -1.68 3.16
C VAL A 146 18.74 -2.85 4.07
N ALA A 147 19.27 -4.03 3.76
CA ALA A 147 19.22 -5.21 4.63
C ALA A 147 17.83 -5.77 4.92
N GLY A 148 16.78 -5.44 4.16
CA GLY A 148 15.44 -6.02 4.31
C GLY A 148 15.39 -7.56 4.20
N PHE A 149 16.39 -8.19 3.57
CA PHE A 149 16.50 -9.65 3.43
C PHE A 149 17.64 -10.27 4.25
N ALA A 150 18.37 -9.50 5.05
CA ALA A 150 19.51 -10.03 5.79
C ALA A 150 19.06 -11.03 6.86
N ALA A 151 19.72 -12.19 6.97
CA ALA A 151 19.43 -13.16 8.03
C ALA A 151 20.02 -12.77 9.40
N GLY A 152 20.99 -11.85 9.41
CA GLY A 152 21.62 -11.32 10.62
C GLY A 152 22.84 -10.45 10.27
N GLU A 153 23.52 -9.94 11.30
CA GLU A 153 24.66 -9.01 11.15
C GLU A 153 25.86 -9.63 10.42
N HIS A 154 25.98 -10.95 10.42
CA HIS A 154 27.09 -11.67 9.77
C HIS A 154 26.76 -12.09 8.33
N GLY A 155 25.66 -11.58 7.77
CA GLY A 155 25.19 -11.89 6.44
C GLY A 155 24.23 -13.07 6.39
N GLY A 156 23.99 -13.59 5.18
CA GLY A 156 22.93 -14.54 4.89
C GLY A 156 21.64 -13.85 4.43
N ARG A 157 20.71 -14.64 3.88
CA ARG A 157 19.50 -14.13 3.24
C ARG A 157 18.27 -14.92 3.68
N VAL A 158 17.21 -14.22 4.06
CA VAL A 158 15.89 -14.80 4.26
C VAL A 158 15.11 -14.63 2.97
N GLU A 159 14.79 -15.74 2.30
CA GLU A 159 14.09 -15.69 1.03
C GLU A 159 12.63 -15.26 1.16
N ARG A 160 12.11 -14.69 0.07
CA ARG A 160 10.70 -14.33 -0.05
C ARG A 160 9.82 -15.59 -0.04
N PRO A 161 8.59 -15.51 0.50
CA PRO A 161 7.63 -16.58 0.31
C PRO A 161 7.30 -16.75 -1.19
N ALA A 162 7.02 -17.99 -1.59
CA ALA A 162 6.63 -18.29 -2.97
C ALA A 162 5.37 -17.50 -3.35
N GLY A 163 5.29 -16.99 -4.57
CA GLY A 163 4.16 -16.18 -5.04
C GLY A 163 4.23 -14.69 -4.71
N HIS A 164 5.19 -14.24 -3.87
CA HIS A 164 5.31 -12.84 -3.45
C HIS A 164 6.67 -12.22 -3.86
N PRO A 165 6.95 -12.10 -5.18
CA PRO A 165 8.28 -11.70 -5.68
C PRO A 165 8.65 -10.25 -5.34
N TYR A 166 7.67 -9.40 -5.06
CA TYR A 166 7.85 -7.97 -4.81
C TYR A 166 7.92 -7.58 -3.34
N LEU A 167 7.82 -8.54 -2.41
CA LEU A 167 8.01 -8.28 -0.97
C LEU A 167 9.44 -7.76 -0.72
N ARG A 168 9.58 -6.59 -0.08
CA ARG A 168 10.88 -5.91 0.08
C ARG A 168 11.61 -6.23 1.38
N MET A 169 10.93 -6.85 2.34
CA MET A 169 11.49 -7.24 3.63
C MET A 169 10.98 -8.63 4.04
N THR A 170 11.87 -9.47 4.57
CA THR A 170 11.55 -10.83 5.02
C THR A 170 12.05 -11.12 6.44
N ARG A 171 12.63 -10.12 7.09
CA ARG A 171 13.13 -10.18 8.46
C ARG A 171 11.98 -10.16 9.46
N ALA A 172 12.21 -10.75 10.62
CA ALA A 172 11.38 -10.44 11.78
C ALA A 172 11.62 -8.99 12.21
N LEU A 173 10.58 -8.34 12.73
CA LEU A 173 10.66 -6.98 13.24
C LEU A 173 11.44 -6.95 14.56
N GLU A 174 12.37 -6.01 14.69
CA GLU A 174 13.18 -5.81 15.90
C GLU A 174 13.01 -4.36 16.38
N PRO A 175 13.09 -4.08 17.69
CA PRO A 175 13.01 -2.73 18.21
C PRO A 175 14.01 -1.79 17.53
N GLY A 176 13.57 -0.58 17.19
CA GLY A 176 14.38 0.43 16.51
C GLY A 176 14.32 0.37 14.98
N MET A 177 13.73 -0.67 14.40
CA MET A 177 13.38 -0.67 12.97
C MET A 177 12.23 0.29 12.70
N VAL A 178 12.34 1.07 11.63
CA VAL A 178 11.22 1.83 11.06
C VAL A 178 10.83 1.19 9.74
N VAL A 179 9.54 0.92 9.56
CA VAL A 179 8.99 0.31 8.34
C VAL A 179 7.82 1.11 7.81
N THR A 180 7.64 1.10 6.49
CA THR A 180 6.38 1.47 5.86
C THR A 180 5.38 0.33 5.99
N ILE A 181 4.09 0.68 6.13
CA ILE A 181 2.95 -0.24 6.05
C ILE A 181 1.97 0.33 5.03
N GLU A 182 2.01 -0.20 3.81
CA GLU A 182 1.42 0.36 2.59
C GLU A 182 0.46 -0.60 1.85
N PRO A 183 -0.57 -1.17 2.50
CA PRO A 183 -1.54 -2.02 1.80
C PRO A 183 -2.24 -1.23 0.67
N GLY A 184 -2.50 -1.92 -0.45
CA GLY A 184 -3.18 -1.32 -1.59
C GLY A 184 -4.11 -2.26 -2.35
N LEU A 185 -5.15 -1.67 -2.94
CA LEU A 185 -6.14 -2.33 -3.81
C LEU A 185 -6.21 -1.60 -5.14
N TYR A 186 -5.89 -2.27 -6.23
CA TYR A 186 -5.82 -1.66 -7.56
C TYR A 186 -6.66 -2.44 -8.57
N PHE A 187 -7.23 -1.71 -9.53
CA PHE A 187 -8.01 -2.26 -10.63
C PHE A 187 -7.17 -2.18 -11.92
N ILE A 188 -6.15 -3.04 -12.02
CA ILE A 188 -5.17 -3.05 -13.10
C ILE A 188 -5.57 -4.08 -14.15
N ASP A 189 -5.99 -3.62 -15.34
CA ASP A 189 -6.52 -4.48 -16.39
C ASP A 189 -5.56 -5.63 -16.77
N MET A 190 -4.27 -5.34 -16.92
CA MET A 190 -3.26 -6.36 -17.27
C MET A 190 -3.22 -7.52 -16.27
N LEU A 191 -3.26 -7.23 -14.97
CA LEU A 191 -3.22 -8.25 -13.93
C LEU A 191 -4.54 -9.01 -13.81
N LEU A 192 -5.66 -8.32 -14.00
CA LEU A 192 -6.98 -8.95 -13.98
C LEU A 192 -7.22 -9.86 -15.20
N ASP A 193 -6.64 -9.52 -16.35
CA ASP A 193 -6.67 -10.37 -17.54
C ASP A 193 -5.82 -11.65 -17.35
N GLU A 194 -4.70 -11.57 -16.61
CA GLU A 194 -3.93 -12.77 -16.23
C GLU A 194 -4.77 -13.72 -15.35
N VAL A 195 -5.56 -13.19 -14.42
CA VAL A 195 -6.48 -14.01 -13.58
C VAL A 195 -7.53 -14.72 -14.45
N LYS A 196 -8.11 -14.02 -15.44
CA LYS A 196 -9.03 -14.64 -16.41
C LYS A 196 -8.33 -15.75 -17.20
N ALA A 197 -7.13 -15.47 -17.72
CA ALA A 197 -6.36 -16.42 -18.52
C ALA A 197 -5.96 -17.67 -17.72
N ALA A 198 -5.73 -17.53 -16.40
CA ALA A 198 -5.48 -18.63 -15.48
C ALA A 198 -6.73 -19.45 -15.12
N GLY A 199 -7.92 -19.09 -15.62
CA GLY A 199 -9.17 -19.82 -15.35
C GLY A 199 -9.84 -19.45 -14.02
N HIS A 200 -9.42 -18.34 -13.39
CA HIS A 200 -9.96 -17.88 -12.12
C HIS A 200 -10.93 -16.69 -12.26
N GLY A 201 -11.34 -16.37 -13.49
CA GLY A 201 -12.25 -15.25 -13.78
C GLY A 201 -13.61 -15.32 -13.08
N ASP A 202 -14.12 -16.52 -12.79
CA ASP A 202 -15.39 -16.71 -12.05
C ASP A 202 -15.30 -16.33 -10.56
N SER A 203 -14.07 -16.11 -10.06
CA SER A 203 -13.82 -15.64 -8.70
C SER A 203 -14.07 -14.14 -8.54
N ILE A 204 -14.25 -13.42 -9.65
CA ILE A 204 -14.34 -11.96 -9.71
C ILE A 204 -15.71 -11.57 -10.25
N ASN A 205 -16.34 -10.60 -9.60
CA ASN A 205 -17.52 -9.92 -10.12
C ASN A 205 -17.09 -8.77 -11.04
N TRP A 206 -17.15 -9.01 -12.35
CA TRP A 206 -16.67 -8.06 -13.36
C TRP A 206 -17.48 -6.77 -13.43
N ASP A 207 -18.78 -6.81 -13.12
CA ASP A 207 -19.60 -5.58 -13.04
C ASP A 207 -19.10 -4.65 -11.93
N ARG A 208 -18.61 -5.23 -10.83
CA ARG A 208 -18.02 -4.48 -9.71
C ARG A 208 -16.62 -3.98 -10.03
N VAL A 209 -15.81 -4.78 -10.72
CA VAL A 209 -14.54 -4.28 -11.27
C VAL A 209 -14.79 -3.10 -12.21
N ASP A 210 -15.76 -3.19 -13.13
CA ASP A 210 -16.09 -2.13 -14.07
C ASP A 210 -16.56 -0.85 -13.36
N PHE A 211 -17.28 -1.00 -12.25
CA PHE A 211 -17.68 0.12 -11.40
C PHE A 211 -16.49 0.82 -10.73
N PHE A 212 -15.52 0.06 -10.20
CA PHE A 212 -14.38 0.64 -9.47
C PHE A 212 -13.18 1.01 -10.34
N ARG A 213 -13.05 0.45 -11.55
CA ARG A 213 -11.94 0.72 -12.47
C ARG A 213 -11.68 2.22 -12.70
N PRO A 214 -12.69 3.10 -12.86
CA PRO A 214 -12.47 4.54 -13.08
C PRO A 214 -11.80 5.28 -11.91
N TYR A 215 -11.73 4.67 -10.72
CA TYR A 215 -11.03 5.24 -9.57
C TYR A 215 -9.55 4.83 -9.49
N GLY A 216 -9.13 3.88 -10.33
CA GLY A 216 -7.76 3.39 -10.42
C GLY A 216 -7.38 2.43 -9.29
N GLY A 217 -7.23 2.96 -8.07
CA GLY A 217 -6.80 2.16 -6.93
C GLY A 217 -6.70 2.96 -5.64
N ILE A 218 -6.33 2.26 -4.57
CA ILE A 218 -6.19 2.75 -3.21
C ILE A 218 -4.83 2.28 -2.70
N ARG A 219 -4.07 3.19 -2.11
CA ARG A 219 -2.96 2.89 -1.20
C ARG A 219 -3.01 3.83 -0.02
N ILE A 220 -2.71 3.31 1.16
CA ILE A 220 -2.62 4.06 2.41
C ILE A 220 -1.36 3.58 3.09
N GLU A 221 -0.47 4.50 3.43
CA GLU A 221 0.85 4.18 3.92
C GLU A 221 1.28 5.05 5.08
N ASP A 222 1.77 4.40 6.12
CA ASP A 222 2.36 5.06 7.28
C ASP A 222 3.74 4.50 7.57
N GLU A 223 4.55 5.32 8.24
CA GLU A 223 5.83 4.95 8.79
C GLU A 223 5.65 4.57 10.26
N VAL A 224 6.11 3.37 10.62
CA VAL A 224 5.88 2.79 11.94
C VAL A 224 7.21 2.34 12.54
N LEU A 225 7.52 2.89 13.71
CA LEU A 225 8.63 2.47 14.54
C LEU A 225 8.23 1.22 15.33
N CYS A 226 8.97 0.14 15.11
CA CYS A 226 8.91 -1.06 15.92
C CYS A 226 9.52 -0.79 17.30
N THR A 227 8.75 -1.04 18.36
CA THR A 227 9.21 -0.89 19.75
C THR A 227 9.20 -2.24 20.48
N GLU A 228 9.70 -2.26 21.72
CA GLU A 228 9.52 -3.43 22.63
C GLU A 228 8.06 -3.61 23.10
N GLY A 229 7.23 -2.58 22.96
CA GLY A 229 5.84 -2.55 23.40
C GLY A 229 4.86 -2.37 22.24
N GLU A 230 4.01 -1.34 22.34
CA GLU A 230 3.08 -0.97 21.27
C GLU A 230 3.82 -0.33 20.09
N ALA A 231 3.34 -0.59 18.87
CA ALA A 231 3.86 0.05 17.68
C ALA A 231 3.71 1.59 17.78
N ASP A 232 4.73 2.34 17.33
CA ASP A 232 4.70 3.80 17.30
C ASP A 232 4.53 4.29 15.86
N ASN A 233 3.32 4.74 15.51
CA ASN A 233 3.00 5.25 14.18
C ASN A 233 3.41 6.73 14.10
N LEU A 234 4.44 7.01 13.31
CA LEU A 234 5.05 8.33 13.19
C LEU A 234 4.23 9.28 12.30
N THR A 235 3.34 8.74 11.47
CA THR A 235 2.58 9.51 10.47
C THR A 235 1.26 10.04 11.02
N ARG A 236 0.45 9.20 11.67
CA ARG A 236 -0.94 9.53 12.06
C ARG A 236 -1.06 10.70 13.04
N PRO A 237 -0.24 10.81 14.10
CA PRO A 237 -0.31 11.94 15.03
C PRO A 237 -0.10 13.29 14.34
N GLU A 238 0.82 13.35 13.38
CA GLU A 238 1.13 14.58 12.63
C GLU A 238 -0.03 15.02 11.73
N PHE A 239 -0.71 14.06 11.07
CA PHE A 239 -1.94 14.35 10.31
C PHE A 239 -3.09 14.82 11.22
N ALA A 240 -3.24 14.25 12.41
CA ALA A 240 -4.25 14.68 13.37
C ALA A 240 -3.97 16.12 13.85
N ALA A 241 -2.71 16.45 14.12
CA ALA A 241 -2.30 17.79 14.52
C ALA A 241 -2.46 18.83 13.40
N ALA A 242 -2.24 18.45 12.13
CA ALA A 242 -2.41 19.35 10.98
C ALA A 242 -3.88 19.66 10.64
N ASN A 243 -4.81 18.80 11.06
CA ASN A 243 -6.25 18.94 10.80
C ASN A 243 -7.04 19.55 11.98
N GLY A 244 -6.39 19.81 13.12
CA GLY A 244 -6.96 20.47 14.30
C GLY A 244 -6.70 21.98 14.33
#